data_AF-A0A8S9FT53-F1
#
_entry.id   AF-A0A8S9FT53-F1
#
_cell.length_a   1.000
_cell.length_b   1.000
_cell.length_c   1.000
_cell.angle_alpha   90.00
_cell.angle_beta   90.00
_cell.angle_gamma   90.00
#
_symmetry.space_group_name_H-M   'P 1'
#
loop_
_entity.id
_entity.type
_entity.pdbx_description
1 polymer ?
#
loop_
_entity_poly.entity_id
_entity_poly.type
_entity_poly.pdbx_seq_one_letter_code
_entity_poly.pdbx_strand_id
1 'polypeptide(L)' 'MSVEPTFSVSVIFGKRDEPMLVATARRLIDHISSHVPSKPLILSLGLKDHSSETLKEIVAAVDR' A
#
# COMPACT_ATOMS: atom_id res chain seq x y z
N MET A 1 8.97 10.65 21.92
CA MET A 1 8.71 9.29 21.42
C MET A 1 7.73 9.43 20.27
N SER A 2 8.14 9.16 19.03
CA SER A 2 7.21 9.13 17.89
C SER A 2 6.42 7.83 17.99
N VAL A 3 5.11 7.92 18.12
CA VAL A 3 4.24 6.74 18.14
C VAL A 3 4.12 6.31 16.69
N GLU A 4 4.72 5.19 16.30
CA GLU A 4 4.47 4.66 14.96
C GLU A 4 2.98 4.32 14.83
N PRO A 5 2.30 4.80 13.77
CA PRO A 5 0.90 4.49 13.57
C PRO A 5 0.74 2.98 13.41
N THR A 6 -0.05 2.37 14.29
CA THR A 6 -0.39 0.95 14.21
C THR A 6 -1.61 0.80 13.31
N PHE A 7 -1.43 0.18 12.14
CA PHE A 7 -2.52 -0.15 11.23
C PHE A 7 -2.40 -1.61 10.78
N SER A 8 -3.54 -2.20 10.46
CA SER A 8 -3.63 -3.57 9.93
C SER A 8 -3.95 -3.52 8.45
N VAL A 9 -3.25 -4.35 7.66
CA VAL A 9 -3.50 -4.51 6.23
C VAL A 9 -4.02 -5.91 6.01
N SER A 10 -5.15 -6.01 5.31
CA SER A 10 -5.74 -7.29 4.93
C SER A 10 -6.19 -7.26 3.48
N VAL A 11 -6.01 -8.38 2.77
CA VAL A 11 -6.48 -8.54 1.40
C VAL A 11 -7.93 -9.03 1.43
N ILE A 12 -8.85 -8.12 1.12
CA ILE A 12 -10.29 -8.39 1.08
C ILE A 12 -10.63 -9.27 -0.13
N PHE A 13 -10.06 -8.96 -1.29
CA PHE A 13 -10.34 -9.65 -2.56
C PHE A 13 -9.08 -9.72 -3.44
N GLY A 14 -8.90 -10.83 -4.16
CA GLY A 14 -7.75 -11.06 -5.06
C GLY A 14 -6.80 -12.16 -4.58
N LYS A 15 -5.65 -12.27 -5.27
CA LYS A 15 -4.58 -13.23 -4.97
C LYS A 15 -3.84 -12.85 -3.68
N ARG A 16 -3.76 -13.78 -2.73
CA ARG A 16 -3.05 -13.59 -1.44
C ARG A 16 -1.63 -14.19 -1.46
N ASP A 17 -1.34 -14.98 -2.48
CA ASP A 17 -0.07 -15.65 -2.77
C ASP A 17 0.94 -14.74 -3.51
N GLU A 18 0.61 -13.47 -3.69
CA GLU A 18 1.47 -12.47 -4.32
C GLU A 18 2.03 -11.47 -3.28
N PRO A 19 3.15 -11.79 -2.61
CA PRO A 19 3.67 -10.99 -1.49
C PRO A 19 4.08 -9.57 -1.90
N MET A 20 4.51 -9.38 -3.15
CA MET A 20 4.91 -8.07 -3.67
C MET A 20 3.72 -7.11 -3.74
N LEU A 21 2.54 -7.58 -4.15
CA LEU A 21 1.33 -6.76 -4.17
C LEU A 21 0.91 -6.32 -2.77
N VAL A 22 0.99 -7.23 -1.79
CA VAL A 22 0.70 -6.93 -0.39
C VAL A 22 1.69 -5.91 0.18
N ALA A 23 2.97 -6.07 -0.11
CA ALA A 23 4.01 -5.13 0.33
C ALA A 23 3.79 -3.73 -0.27
N THR A 24 3.43 -3.63 -1.54
CA THR A 24 3.14 -2.34 -2.19
C THR A 24 1.87 -1.71 -1.65
N ALA A 25 0.79 -2.47 -1.49
CA ALA A 25 -0.44 -1.97 -0.87
C ALA A 25 -0.16 -1.43 0.53
N ARG A 26 0.64 -2.15 1.32
CA ARG A 26 1.05 -1.70 2.65
C ARG A 26 1.86 -0.41 2.58
N ARG A 27 2.84 -0.32 1.69
CA ARG A 27 3.66 0.89 1.53
C ARG A 27 2.83 2.10 1.11
N LEU A 28 1.83 1.91 0.25
CA LEU A 28 0.88 2.95 -0.14
C LEU A 28 0.02 3.41 1.04
N ILE A 29 -0.50 2.47 1.83
CA ILE A 29 -1.28 2.77 3.04
C ILE A 29 -0.43 3.53 4.06
N ASP A 30 0.80 3.08 4.32
CA ASP A 30 1.78 3.79 5.16
C ASP A 30 1.96 5.24 4.71
N HIS A 31 2.16 5.44 3.40
CA HIS A 31 2.41 6.75 2.82
C HIS A 31 1.19 7.67 2.87
N ILE A 32 -0.01 7.16 2.58
CA ILE A 32 -1.24 7.96 2.65
C ILE A 32 -1.59 8.27 4.12
N SER A 33 -1.43 7.30 5.02
CA SER A 33 -1.75 7.45 6.44
C SER A 33 -0.82 8.43 7.17
N SER A 34 0.40 8.68 6.66
CA SER A 34 1.28 9.71 7.23
C SER A 34 0.77 11.13 6.95
N HIS A 35 0.07 11.33 5.83
CA HIS A 35 -0.52 12.61 5.43
C HIS A 35 -1.93 12.81 5.98
N VAL A 36 -2.71 11.73 6.08
CA VAL A 36 -4.09 11.75 6.57
C VAL A 36 -4.24 10.71 7.68
N PRO A 37 -3.65 10.96 8.87
CA PRO A 37 -3.79 10.05 9.99
C PRO A 37 -5.27 9.92 10.35
N SER A 38 -5.70 8.69 10.69
CA SER A 38 -7.01 8.37 11.30
C SER A 38 -8.19 8.00 10.39
N LYS A 39 -8.00 7.74 9.08
CA LYS A 39 -9.10 7.22 8.23
C LYS A 39 -8.84 5.78 7.77
N PRO A 40 -9.83 4.87 7.85
CA PRO A 40 -9.74 3.57 7.18
C PRO A 40 -9.55 3.77 5.67
N LEU A 41 -8.58 3.05 5.09
CA LEU A 41 -8.27 3.10 3.67
C LEU A 41 -8.66 1.77 3.01
N ILE A 42 -9.34 1.86 1.86
CA ILE A 42 -9.59 0.74 0.97
C ILE A 42 -8.82 1.01 -0.31
N LEU A 43 -7.99 0.04 -0.71
CA LEU A 43 -7.12 0.17 -1.87
C LEU A 43 -7.39 -0.99 -2.83
N SER A 44 -7.58 -0.67 -4.10
CA SER A 44 -7.76 -1.64 -5.18
C SER A 44 -6.59 -1.53 -6.14
N LEU A 45 -5.89 -2.64 -6.37
CA LEU A 45 -4.73 -2.72 -7.26
C LEU A 45 -5.03 -3.69 -8.40
N GLY A 46 -5.05 -3.18 -9.62
CA GLY A 46 -5.12 -3.97 -10.84
C GLY A 46 -3.84 -3.75 -11.65
N LEU A 47 -2.85 -4.62 -11.47
CA LEU A 47 -1.57 -4.53 -12.16
C LEU A 47 -1.41 -5.71 -13.12
N LYS A 48 -0.86 -5.44 -14.30
CA LYS A 48 -0.52 -6.47 -15.29
C LYS A 48 0.84 -7.10 -14.99
N ASP A 49 1.77 -6.29 -14.50
CA ASP A 49 3.11 -6.71 -14.07
C ASP A 49 3.30 -6.36 -12.59
N HIS A 50 3.94 -7.26 -11.85
CA HIS A 50 4.20 -7.16 -10.40
C HIS A 50 5.69 -7.00 -10.11
N SER A 51 6.49 -6.60 -11.10
CA SER A 51 7.90 -6.34 -10.93
C SER A 51 8.16 -5.25 -9.88
N SER A 52 9.31 -5.37 -9.19
CA SER A 52 9.68 -4.42 -8.14
C SER A 52 9.85 -2.97 -8.64
N GLU A 53 10.15 -2.78 -9.92
CA GLU A 53 10.31 -1.45 -10.55
C GLU A 53 8.95 -0.78 -10.73
N THR A 54 7.97 -1.46 -11.35
CA THR A 54 6.60 -0.95 -11.49
C THR A 54 6.00 -0.56 -10.14
N LEU A 55 6.24 -1.36 -9.10
CA LEU A 55 5.70 -1.10 -7.76
C LEU A 55 6.32 0.15 -7.10
N LYS A 56 7.62 0.40 -7.33
CA LYS A 56 8.28 1.62 -6.84
C LYS A 56 7.75 2.87 -7.55
N GLU A 57 7.55 2.77 -8.85
CA GLU A 57 6.99 3.87 -9.65
C GLU A 57 5.57 4.24 -9.19
N ILE A 58 4.74 3.25 -8.85
CA ILE A 58 3.39 3.48 -8.32
C ILE A 58 3.46 4.23 -6.99
N VAL A 59 4.31 3.81 -6.06
CA VAL A 59 4.45 4.49 -4.76
C VAL A 59 4.91 5.94 -4.97
N ALA A 60 5.85 6.18 -5.89
CA ALA A 60 6.32 7.53 -6.20
C ALA A 60 5.24 8.40 -6.87
N ALA A 61 4.32 7.82 -7.64
CA ALA A 61 3.26 8.55 -8.33
C ALA A 61 2.16 9.07 -7.38
N VAL A 62 1.95 8.42 -6.23
CA VAL A 62 0.93 8.82 -5.24
C VAL A 62 1.31 10.09 -4.48
N ASP A 63 2.54 10.58 -4.64
CA ASP A 63 3.08 11.79 -3.99
C ASP A 63 2.92 13.08 -4.81
N ARG A 64 2.23 13.03 -5.97
CA ARG A 64 1.95 14.19 -6.84
C ARG A 64 0.50 14.66 -6.75
#